data_AF-A0A1U8IHI6-F1
#
_entry.id   AF-A0A1U8IHI6-F1
#
_cell.length_a   1.000
_cell.length_b   1.000
_cell.length_c   1.000
_cell.angle_alpha   90.00
_cell.angle_beta   90.00
_cell.angle_gamma   90.00
#
_symmetry.space_group_name_H-M   'P 1'
#
loop_
_entity.id
_entity.type
_entity.pdbx_description
1 polymer ?
#
loop_
_entity_poly.entity_id
_entity_poly.type
_entity_poly.pdbx_seq_one_letter_code
_entity_poly.pdbx_strand_id
1 'polypeptide(L)'
;MSCLWTKSPVLADKPDALLFETATPPLQRHSGDPLRVYMDLEAGRRRSGREDLFISYHAKDDVQSTYAGALFHNGRNYHISSYKNNETLVYWSSSRCLSQRNQLAKSFLRLLPHHSFGKCLNNVGGLDMALSFYPECTNDANTPKWWDHLHCAMSQYKFVLAIENTVTESYVTEKLFYALDSGAVPIYFGAPNVLDFVPPHSIIDGTKFRSMEELASYVKALANDPVAYAEYHAWRRCGVLGNYAKARATSLDTLPCRLCEAVSKKGGRNARTE
;
A
#
# COMPACT_ATOMS: atom_id res chain seq x y z
N MET A 1 1.08 -2.87 -31.86
CA MET A 1 1.34 -2.56 -30.44
C MET A 1 1.06 -1.08 -30.24
N SER A 2 0.06 -0.72 -29.44
CA SER A 2 -0.52 0.64 -29.43
C SER A 2 -0.01 1.55 -28.31
N CYS A 3 0.86 1.10 -27.40
CA CYS A 3 1.53 2.01 -26.47
C CYS A 3 3.01 1.72 -26.39
N LEU A 4 3.79 2.69 -26.84
CA LEU A 4 5.23 2.77 -26.63
C LEU A 4 5.49 3.81 -25.54
N TRP A 5 6.06 3.37 -24.42
CA TRP A 5 6.59 4.28 -23.40
C TRP A 5 8.06 4.50 -23.72
N THR A 6 8.44 5.70 -24.16
CA THR A 6 9.85 6.01 -24.43
C THR A 6 10.22 7.37 -23.87
N LYS A 7 11.42 7.46 -23.28
CA LYS A 7 12.06 8.72 -22.90
C LYS A 7 12.81 9.35 -24.08
N SER A 8 12.92 8.66 -25.22
CA SER A 8 13.59 9.14 -26.41
C SER A 8 12.62 9.94 -27.29
N PRO A 9 12.83 11.25 -27.48
CA PRO A 9 12.01 12.05 -28.39
C PRO A 9 12.19 11.64 -29.86
N VAL A 10 13.21 10.84 -30.16
CA VAL A 10 13.55 10.38 -31.51
C VAL A 10 12.78 9.11 -31.89
N LEU A 11 12.32 8.33 -30.91
CA LEU A 11 11.61 7.05 -31.12
C LEU A 11 10.09 7.14 -30.97
N ALA A 12 9.55 8.30 -30.54
CA ALA A 12 8.13 8.50 -30.33
C ALA A 12 7.51 9.38 -31.43
N ASP A 13 6.49 8.83 -32.09
CA ASP A 13 5.40 9.61 -32.67
C ASP A 13 4.67 10.41 -31.54
N LYS A 14 3.82 11.41 -31.84
CA LYS A 14 3.08 12.12 -30.77
C LYS A 14 2.32 11.11 -29.88
N PRO A 15 2.36 11.21 -28.54
CA PRO A 15 1.80 10.19 -27.66
C PRO A 15 0.28 10.10 -27.79
N ASP A 16 -0.28 8.92 -27.53
CA ASP A 16 -1.74 8.73 -27.51
C ASP A 16 -2.40 9.23 -26.23
N ALA A 17 -1.63 9.39 -25.15
CA ALA A 17 -2.10 9.89 -23.88
C ALA A 17 -0.97 10.61 -23.10
N LEU A 18 -1.36 11.58 -22.28
CA LEU A 18 -0.52 12.25 -21.29
C LEU A 18 -1.03 11.94 -19.89
N LEU A 19 -0.13 11.49 -19.01
CA LEU A 19 -0.44 11.18 -17.61
C LEU A 19 -0.20 12.40 -16.72
N PHE A 20 -1.18 12.70 -15.88
CA PHE A 20 -1.16 13.76 -14.90
C PHE A 20 -1.34 13.15 -13.51
N GLU A 21 -0.39 13.34 -12.60
CA GLU A 21 -0.46 12.82 -11.22
C GLU A 21 -0.62 13.94 -10.18
N THR A 22 -0.01 15.10 -10.43
CA THR A 22 0.05 16.23 -9.48
C THR A 22 -0.57 17.51 -10.03
N ALA A 23 -0.75 17.59 -11.35
CA ALA A 23 -1.32 18.72 -12.05
C ALA A 23 -2.72 18.37 -12.57
N THR A 24 -3.64 19.33 -12.52
CA THR A 24 -4.94 19.16 -13.16
C THR A 24 -4.77 19.21 -14.68
N PRO A 25 -5.41 18.29 -15.45
CA PRO A 25 -5.34 18.34 -16.90
C PRO A 25 -5.87 19.65 -17.49
N PRO A 26 -5.43 20.02 -18.72
CA PRO A 26 -5.95 21.19 -19.41
C PRO A 26 -7.45 21.05 -19.68
N LEU A 27 -8.17 22.18 -19.66
CA LEU A 27 -9.63 22.20 -19.78
C LEU A 27 -10.10 21.73 -21.16
N GLN A 28 -9.40 22.12 -22.22
CA GLN A 28 -9.74 21.78 -23.61
C GLN A 28 -8.73 20.77 -24.16
N ARG A 29 -9.22 19.90 -25.06
CA ARG A 29 -8.42 18.98 -25.86
C ARG A 29 -8.84 19.16 -27.32
N HIS A 30 -7.87 19.34 -28.23
CA HIS A 30 -8.16 19.46 -29.66
C HIS A 30 -8.07 18.09 -30.36
N SER A 31 -8.64 18.01 -31.56
CA SER A 31 -8.53 16.79 -32.37
C SER A 31 -7.06 16.52 -32.72
N GLY A 32 -6.60 15.29 -32.47
CA GLY A 32 -5.21 14.90 -32.65
C GLY A 32 -4.31 15.15 -31.44
N ASP A 33 -4.82 15.79 -30.38
CA ASP A 33 -4.11 15.88 -29.09
C ASP A 33 -4.22 14.57 -28.30
N PRO A 34 -3.19 14.23 -27.50
CA PRO A 34 -3.22 13.06 -26.63
C PRO A 34 -4.40 13.09 -25.64
N LEU A 35 -4.91 11.91 -25.28
CA LEU A 35 -5.87 11.79 -24.18
C LEU A 35 -5.27 12.28 -22.85
N ARG A 36 -6.08 12.98 -22.08
CA ARG A 36 -5.74 13.44 -20.73
C ARG A 36 -6.06 12.34 -19.73
N VAL A 37 -5.02 11.71 -19.21
CA VAL A 37 -5.14 10.67 -18.18
C VAL A 37 -4.80 11.30 -16.84
N TYR A 38 -5.77 11.42 -15.94
CA TYR A 38 -5.53 11.91 -14.59
C TYR A 38 -5.50 10.75 -13.61
N MET A 39 -4.42 10.61 -12.85
CA MET A 39 -4.30 9.63 -11.79
C MET A 39 -4.29 10.32 -10.44
N ASP A 40 -5.15 9.84 -9.56
CA ASP A 40 -5.15 10.26 -8.17
C ASP A 40 -5.61 9.13 -7.26
N LEU A 41 -4.73 8.70 -6.37
CA LEU A 41 -4.99 7.57 -5.49
C LEU A 41 -5.35 8.03 -4.06
N GLU A 42 -5.41 9.33 -3.76
CA GLU A 42 -5.75 9.81 -2.42
C GLU A 42 -7.25 9.66 -2.11
N ALA A 43 -7.58 9.22 -0.89
CA ALA A 43 -8.95 8.92 -0.46
C ALA A 43 -9.99 10.05 -0.67
N GLY A 44 -9.55 11.31 -0.66
CA GLY A 44 -10.43 12.47 -0.73
C GLY A 44 -10.68 13.01 -2.14
N ARG A 45 -9.99 12.49 -3.16
CA ARG A 45 -9.98 13.11 -4.49
C ARG A 45 -10.92 12.41 -5.45
N ARG A 46 -11.40 13.19 -6.42
CA ARG A 46 -12.42 12.80 -7.40
C ARG A 46 -11.96 13.26 -8.78
N ARG A 47 -12.65 12.75 -9.80
CA ARG A 47 -12.61 13.26 -11.17
C ARG A 47 -12.60 14.78 -11.19
N SER A 48 -11.73 15.38 -12.01
CA SER A 48 -11.67 16.82 -12.19
C SER A 48 -12.68 17.32 -13.23
N GLY A 49 -13.23 16.40 -14.02
CA GLY A 49 -14.11 16.69 -15.15
C GLY A 49 -13.35 17.21 -16.38
N ARG A 50 -12.01 17.22 -16.33
CA ARG A 50 -11.14 17.65 -17.43
C ARG A 50 -10.34 16.51 -18.02
N GLU A 51 -10.34 15.34 -17.40
CA GLU A 51 -9.67 14.16 -17.91
C GLU A 51 -10.56 13.37 -18.86
N ASP A 52 -9.94 12.70 -19.84
CA ASP A 52 -10.62 11.75 -20.71
C ASP A 52 -10.62 10.34 -20.11
N LEU A 53 -9.64 10.07 -19.22
CA LEU A 53 -9.49 8.86 -18.42
C LEU A 53 -9.07 9.22 -17.00
N PHE A 54 -9.74 8.62 -16.01
CA PHE A 54 -9.42 8.77 -14.60
C PHE A 54 -8.94 7.45 -14.00
N ILE A 55 -7.81 7.51 -13.30
CA ILE A 55 -7.20 6.39 -12.60
C ILE A 55 -7.33 6.65 -11.10
N SER A 56 -7.98 5.73 -10.38
CA SER A 56 -8.11 5.79 -8.92
C SER A 56 -8.07 4.37 -8.32
N TYR A 57 -8.10 4.25 -7.00
CA TYR A 57 -8.20 2.95 -6.34
C TYR A 57 -9.61 2.32 -6.41
N HIS A 58 -10.63 3.05 -6.83
CA HIS A 58 -11.99 2.53 -6.96
C HIS A 58 -12.16 1.70 -8.24
N ALA A 59 -12.82 0.54 -8.12
CA ALA A 59 -13.09 -0.36 -9.24
C ALA A 59 -14.03 0.24 -10.32
N LYS A 60 -14.78 1.30 -9.99
CA LYS A 60 -15.73 1.97 -10.90
C LYS A 60 -15.11 3.03 -11.79
N ASP A 61 -13.88 3.44 -11.52
CA ASP A 61 -13.18 4.43 -12.35
C ASP A 61 -12.57 3.78 -13.60
N ASP A 62 -12.14 4.59 -14.57
CA ASP A 62 -11.81 4.08 -15.91
C ASP A 62 -10.70 3.03 -15.87
N VAL A 63 -9.73 3.23 -14.97
CA VAL A 63 -8.70 2.24 -14.68
C VAL A 63 -8.47 2.20 -13.17
N GLN A 64 -8.72 1.05 -12.56
CA GLN A 64 -8.41 0.87 -11.14
C GLN A 64 -6.89 0.75 -10.91
N SER A 65 -6.36 1.34 -9.84
CA SER A 65 -5.00 1.12 -9.38
C SER A 65 -4.96 0.92 -7.87
N THR A 66 -4.68 -0.31 -7.44
CA THR A 66 -4.52 -0.65 -6.01
C THR A 66 -3.09 -0.45 -5.54
N TYR A 67 -2.91 -0.39 -4.23
CA TYR A 67 -1.61 -0.32 -3.58
C TYR A 67 -0.95 -1.69 -3.34
N ALA A 68 -1.51 -2.78 -3.90
CA ALA A 68 -1.02 -4.16 -3.72
C ALA A 68 0.27 -4.48 -4.51
N GLY A 69 0.85 -3.48 -5.17
CA GLY A 69 2.06 -3.58 -5.98
C GLY A 69 3.30 -3.01 -5.29
N ALA A 70 4.37 -2.76 -6.03
CA ALA A 70 5.51 -1.99 -5.56
C ALA A 70 5.15 -0.51 -5.61
N LEU A 71 5.11 0.14 -4.46
CA LEU A 71 5.03 1.60 -4.43
C LEU A 71 6.42 2.21 -4.57
N PHE A 72 6.43 3.40 -5.19
CA PHE A 72 7.56 4.20 -5.63
C PHE A 72 8.86 3.97 -4.83
N HIS A 73 9.96 3.72 -5.57
CA HIS A 73 11.35 3.82 -5.13
C HIS A 73 11.86 2.90 -4.02
N ASN A 74 11.10 1.92 -3.53
CA ASN A 74 11.65 0.98 -2.57
C ASN A 74 12.33 -0.19 -3.29
N GLY A 75 13.65 -0.28 -3.17
CA GLY A 75 14.31 -1.57 -3.31
C GLY A 75 13.65 -2.54 -2.33
N ARG A 76 12.92 -3.54 -2.82
CA ARG A 76 12.33 -4.56 -1.94
C ARG A 76 13.50 -5.38 -1.38
N ASN A 77 13.96 -5.05 -0.18
CA ASN A 77 14.74 -6.01 0.59
C ASN A 77 13.80 -7.16 0.96
N TYR A 78 13.91 -8.27 0.24
CA TYR A 78 13.12 -9.49 0.47
C TYR A 78 13.62 -10.29 1.68
N HIS A 79 14.55 -9.74 2.47
CA HIS A 79 14.90 -10.34 3.74
C HIS A 79 13.67 -10.40 4.65
N ILE A 80 13.19 -11.62 4.88
CA ILE A 80 12.15 -11.94 5.84
C ILE A 80 12.83 -12.73 6.95
N SER A 81 12.84 -12.18 8.16
CA SER A 81 13.42 -12.86 9.32
C SER A 81 12.75 -14.20 9.56
N SER A 82 13.56 -15.24 9.79
CA SER A 82 13.10 -16.56 10.22
C SER A 82 12.67 -16.60 11.68
N TYR A 83 12.99 -15.56 12.45
CA TYR A 83 12.66 -15.42 13.87
C TYR A 83 11.86 -14.13 14.09
N LYS A 84 10.88 -14.18 15.00
CA LYS A 84 10.09 -13.01 15.38
C LYS A 84 10.42 -12.62 16.81
N ASN A 85 10.46 -11.33 17.09
CA ASN A 85 10.61 -10.82 18.44
C ASN A 85 9.42 -11.27 19.32
N ASN A 86 9.74 -11.89 20.46
CA ASN A 86 8.75 -12.35 21.44
C ASN A 86 8.52 -11.34 22.57
N GLU A 87 9.45 -10.42 22.79
CA GLU A 87 9.36 -9.37 23.81
C GLU A 87 8.62 -8.14 23.28
N THR A 88 8.91 -7.73 22.04
CA THR A 88 8.23 -6.63 21.35
C THR A 88 7.34 -7.18 20.24
N LEU A 89 6.03 -7.17 20.46
CA LEU A 89 5.07 -7.86 19.60
C LEU A 89 4.68 -7.06 18.35
N VAL A 90 4.53 -5.74 18.49
CA VAL A 90 3.92 -4.89 17.47
C VAL A 90 4.92 -3.87 16.91
N TYR A 91 4.99 -3.81 15.59
CA TYR A 91 5.60 -2.72 14.83
C TYR A 91 4.54 -1.68 14.45
N TRP A 92 4.85 -0.39 14.61
CA TRP A 92 4.12 0.70 13.98
C TRP A 92 5.08 1.75 13.43
N SER A 93 4.75 2.39 12.31
CA SER A 93 5.50 3.53 11.79
C SER A 93 4.58 4.53 11.13
N SER A 94 4.76 5.81 11.47
CA SER A 94 3.96 6.89 10.90
C SER A 94 4.71 8.21 10.96
N SER A 95 4.72 8.94 9.84
CA SER A 95 5.27 10.30 9.78
C SER A 95 4.24 11.39 9.44
N ARG A 96 2.99 11.01 9.15
CA ARG A 96 1.85 11.92 8.95
C ARG A 96 0.98 11.91 10.21
N CYS A 97 1.14 12.88 11.11
CA CYS A 97 0.53 12.82 12.43
C CYS A 97 -0.92 13.34 12.42
N LEU A 98 -1.86 12.49 12.03
CA LEU A 98 -3.30 12.78 12.05
C LEU A 98 -3.89 12.46 13.43
N SER A 99 -4.69 13.38 13.99
CA SER A 99 -5.19 13.28 15.36
C SER A 99 -5.93 11.97 15.64
N GLN A 100 -6.95 11.64 14.84
CA GLN A 100 -7.76 10.43 15.02
C GLN A 100 -6.92 9.15 14.90
N ARG A 101 -6.04 9.08 13.89
CA ARG A 101 -5.14 7.93 13.71
C ARG A 101 -4.20 7.75 14.89
N ASN A 102 -3.60 8.84 15.37
CA ASN A 102 -2.66 8.79 16.48
C ASN A 102 -3.38 8.43 17.79
N GLN A 103 -4.62 8.89 18.01
CA GLN A 103 -5.41 8.50 19.17
C GLN A 103 -5.74 7.00 19.14
N LEU A 104 -6.16 6.47 17.99
CA LEU A 104 -6.41 5.04 17.80
C LEU A 104 -5.13 4.22 18.08
N ALA A 105 -4.02 4.57 17.42
CA ALA A 105 -2.73 3.91 17.63
C ALA A 105 -2.31 3.94 19.10
N LYS A 106 -2.37 5.12 19.76
CA LYS A 106 -2.00 5.28 21.17
C LYS A 106 -2.88 4.44 22.10
N SER A 107 -4.19 4.40 21.84
CA SER A 107 -5.15 3.67 22.69
C SER A 107 -4.90 2.16 22.69
N PHE A 108 -4.44 1.63 21.54
CA PHE A 108 -4.11 0.23 21.36
C PHE A 108 -2.67 -0.11 21.78
N LEU A 109 -1.68 0.62 21.26
CA LEU A 109 -0.25 0.34 21.48
C LEU A 109 0.15 0.39 22.96
N ARG A 110 -0.47 1.26 23.78
CA ARG A 110 -0.21 1.30 25.24
C ARG A 110 -0.51 -0.02 25.97
N LEU A 111 -1.27 -0.93 25.35
CA LEU A 111 -1.69 -2.21 25.94
C LEU A 111 -0.74 -3.36 25.59
N LEU A 112 0.25 -3.12 24.72
CA LEU A 112 1.12 -4.13 24.13
C LEU A 112 2.60 -3.67 24.11
N PRO A 113 3.56 -4.59 24.26
CA PRO A 113 4.95 -4.31 23.92
C PRO A 113 5.07 -3.96 22.44
N HIS A 114 5.62 -2.79 22.13
CA HIS A 114 5.67 -2.29 20.76
C HIS A 114 6.88 -1.38 20.51
N HIS A 115 7.28 -1.32 19.24
CA HIS A 115 8.13 -0.27 18.71
C HIS A 115 7.34 0.60 17.74
N SER A 116 7.47 1.90 17.92
CA SER A 116 6.84 2.94 17.13
C SER A 116 7.93 3.81 16.51
N PHE A 117 8.03 3.72 15.18
CA PHE A 117 8.99 4.44 14.34
C PHE A 117 8.34 5.63 13.62
N GLY A 118 9.16 6.43 12.93
CA GLY A 118 8.69 7.63 12.24
C GLY A 118 8.48 8.81 13.20
N LYS A 119 7.81 9.87 12.73
CA LYS A 119 7.65 11.12 13.50
C LYS A 119 6.56 11.03 14.58
N CYS A 120 5.58 10.13 14.44
CA CYS A 120 4.40 10.09 15.30
C CYS A 120 4.51 9.03 16.39
N LEU A 121 4.25 9.39 17.64
CA LEU A 121 4.39 8.54 18.84
C LEU A 121 5.70 7.73 18.86
N ASN A 122 6.81 8.30 18.39
CA ASN A 122 8.09 7.60 18.35
C ASN A 122 8.49 7.19 19.77
N ASN A 123 8.81 5.92 19.98
CA ASN A 123 9.27 5.42 21.28
C ASN A 123 10.65 4.72 21.20
N VAL A 124 11.28 4.70 20.03
CA VAL A 124 12.57 4.04 19.78
C VAL A 124 13.76 5.00 19.84
N GLY A 125 13.51 6.30 19.96
CA GLY A 125 14.57 7.31 20.18
C GLY A 125 15.15 7.92 18.90
N GLY A 126 14.49 7.79 17.75
CA GLY A 126 14.94 8.39 16.49
C GLY A 126 14.20 7.90 15.25
N LEU A 127 14.37 8.61 14.13
CA LEU A 127 13.71 8.28 12.86
C LEU A 127 14.34 7.06 12.17
N ASP A 128 15.65 6.90 12.30
CA ASP A 128 16.43 5.86 11.62
C ASP A 128 16.82 4.70 12.55
N MET A 129 16.22 4.63 13.75
CA MET A 129 16.54 3.60 14.77
C MET A 129 16.27 2.17 14.29
N ALA A 130 15.43 1.98 13.26
CA ALA A 130 15.25 0.69 12.61
C ALA A 130 16.57 0.13 12.05
N LEU A 131 17.48 0.99 11.56
CA LEU A 131 18.79 0.61 11.04
C LEU A 131 19.75 0.19 12.16
N SER A 132 19.63 0.83 13.33
CA SER A 132 20.41 0.46 14.51
C SER A 132 19.93 -0.86 15.12
N PHE A 133 18.61 -1.12 15.09
CA PHE A 133 18.04 -2.36 15.61
C PHE A 133 18.29 -3.55 14.67
N TYR A 134 18.28 -3.30 13.36
CA TYR A 134 18.35 -4.34 12.33
C TYR A 134 19.40 -3.97 11.26
N PRO A 135 20.69 -3.96 11.61
CA PRO A 135 21.76 -3.59 10.69
C PRO A 135 21.81 -4.48 9.44
N GLU A 136 21.41 -5.74 9.56
CA GLU A 136 21.30 -6.72 8.46
C GLU A 136 20.29 -6.33 7.39
N CYS A 137 19.36 -5.42 7.71
CA CYS A 137 18.41 -4.92 6.73
C CYS A 137 19.05 -3.97 5.71
N THR A 138 20.24 -3.44 5.99
CA THR A 138 20.95 -2.46 5.14
C THR A 138 21.40 -3.08 3.82
N ASN A 139 21.00 -2.48 2.68
CA ASN A 139 21.21 -3.05 1.34
C ASN A 139 22.37 -2.40 0.55
N ASP A 140 22.89 -1.23 0.94
CA ASP A 140 24.15 -0.68 0.40
C ASP A 140 24.65 0.54 1.19
N ALA A 141 25.97 0.70 1.31
CA ALA A 141 26.64 1.53 2.32
C ALA A 141 26.61 3.06 2.10
N ASN A 142 26.05 3.58 0.99
CA ASN A 142 26.28 4.97 0.59
C ASN A 142 25.18 6.00 0.94
N THR A 143 24.08 5.60 1.59
CA THR A 143 23.20 6.41 2.49
C THR A 143 21.89 5.65 2.69
N PRO A 144 21.84 4.65 3.60
CA PRO A 144 20.62 3.88 3.81
C PRO A 144 19.49 4.80 4.26
N LYS A 145 18.37 4.78 3.55
CA LYS A 145 17.16 5.48 3.97
C LYS A 145 16.28 4.50 4.72
N TRP A 146 15.64 4.93 5.82
CA TRP A 146 14.81 4.03 6.61
C TRP A 146 13.73 3.29 5.80
N TRP A 147 13.22 3.91 4.71
CA TRP A 147 12.21 3.30 3.85
C TRP A 147 12.73 2.15 2.98
N ASP A 148 14.04 2.11 2.68
CA ASP A 148 14.68 1.03 1.92
C ASP A 148 14.68 -0.30 2.70
N HIS A 149 14.46 -0.22 4.02
CA HIS A 149 14.60 -1.33 4.96
C HIS A 149 13.28 -1.66 5.69
N LEU A 150 12.19 -0.97 5.32
CA LEU A 150 10.90 -1.05 6.00
C LEU A 150 10.35 -2.48 6.09
N HIS A 151 10.38 -3.21 4.97
CA HIS A 151 9.93 -4.60 4.92
C HIS A 151 10.75 -5.50 5.82
N CYS A 152 12.07 -5.35 5.81
CA CYS A 152 12.97 -6.15 6.63
C CYS A 152 12.77 -5.83 8.12
N ALA A 153 12.67 -4.56 8.51
CA ALA A 153 12.39 -4.18 9.90
C ALA A 153 11.02 -4.71 10.38
N MET A 154 9.96 -4.58 9.57
CA MET A 154 8.65 -5.17 9.87
C MET A 154 8.73 -6.70 10.04
N SER A 155 9.61 -7.37 9.28
CA SER A 155 9.77 -8.82 9.32
C SER A 155 10.26 -9.35 10.66
N GLN A 156 10.80 -8.50 11.53
CA GLN A 156 11.28 -8.87 12.86
C GLN A 156 10.14 -8.96 13.89
N TYR A 157 8.92 -8.54 13.53
CA TYR A 157 7.77 -8.51 14.42
C TYR A 157 6.71 -9.53 14.00
N LYS A 158 5.96 -10.03 14.99
CA LYS A 158 4.78 -10.88 14.74
C LYS A 158 3.65 -10.07 14.11
N PHE A 159 3.44 -8.84 14.59
CA PHE A 159 2.34 -8.00 14.17
C PHE A 159 2.81 -6.64 13.66
N VAL A 160 2.13 -6.13 12.64
CA VAL A 160 2.28 -4.75 12.16
C VAL A 160 0.93 -4.06 12.31
N LEU A 161 0.91 -2.92 12.99
CA LEU A 161 -0.27 -2.08 13.08
C LEU A 161 -0.44 -1.28 11.78
N ALA A 162 -1.41 -1.65 10.96
CA ALA A 162 -1.68 -1.05 9.66
C ALA A 162 -2.93 -0.16 9.73
N ILE A 163 -2.75 1.12 10.09
CA ILE A 163 -3.85 2.10 10.19
C ILE A 163 -3.79 3.06 9.01
N GLU A 164 -4.89 3.14 8.27
CA GLU A 164 -5.05 4.09 7.19
C GLU A 164 -5.14 5.54 7.66
N ASN A 165 -4.81 6.47 6.78
CA ASN A 165 -4.96 7.90 7.08
C ASN A 165 -6.44 8.28 7.29
N THR A 166 -7.33 7.60 6.58
CA THR A 166 -8.78 7.82 6.59
C THR A 166 -9.50 6.48 6.40
N VAL A 167 -10.63 6.29 7.08
CA VAL A 167 -11.53 5.15 6.85
C VAL A 167 -12.36 5.45 5.61
N THR A 168 -12.07 4.77 4.51
CA THR A 168 -12.76 4.97 3.23
C THR A 168 -12.89 3.64 2.50
N GLU A 169 -14.05 3.36 1.93
CA GLU A 169 -14.31 2.15 1.14
C GLU A 169 -13.26 1.97 0.05
N SER A 170 -12.73 0.76 -0.10
CA SER A 170 -11.69 0.37 -1.05
C SER A 170 -10.34 1.09 -0.92
N TYR A 171 -10.17 1.99 0.06
CA TYR A 171 -8.89 2.66 0.31
C TYR A 171 -7.97 1.78 1.17
N VAL A 172 -7.34 0.80 0.52
CA VAL A 172 -6.36 -0.12 1.13
C VAL A 172 -4.99 0.18 0.53
N THR A 173 -4.05 0.65 1.37
CA THR A 173 -2.76 1.18 0.93
C THR A 173 -1.58 0.24 1.20
N GLU A 174 -0.35 0.70 0.93
CA GLU A 174 0.88 -0.04 1.21
C GLU A 174 0.98 -0.58 2.62
N LYS A 175 0.38 0.12 3.60
CA LYS A 175 0.55 -0.21 5.02
C LYS A 175 0.13 -1.65 5.30
N LEU A 176 -0.97 -2.08 4.70
CA LEU A 176 -1.45 -3.44 4.81
C LEU A 176 -0.59 -4.41 3.99
N PHE A 177 -0.27 -4.06 2.74
CA PHE A 177 0.44 -4.98 1.85
C PHE A 177 1.91 -5.18 2.26
N TYR A 178 2.58 -4.16 2.79
CA TYR A 178 3.93 -4.25 3.36
C TYR A 178 3.97 -5.12 4.61
N ALA A 179 2.92 -5.08 5.43
CA ALA A 179 2.77 -5.97 6.58
C ALA A 179 2.64 -7.45 6.12
N LEU A 180 1.82 -7.72 5.09
CA LEU A 180 1.75 -9.04 4.48
C LEU A 180 3.08 -9.45 3.85
N ASP A 181 3.73 -8.57 3.11
CA ASP A 181 4.95 -8.91 2.36
C ASP A 181 6.16 -9.13 3.28
N SER A 182 6.19 -8.48 4.45
CA SER A 182 7.22 -8.69 5.50
C SER A 182 7.05 -9.96 6.31
N GLY A 183 5.99 -10.75 6.07
CA GLY A 183 5.75 -11.97 6.83
C GLY A 183 5.25 -11.71 8.26
N ALA A 184 4.67 -10.54 8.53
CA ALA A 184 3.94 -10.26 9.77
C ALA A 184 2.43 -10.41 9.56
N VAL A 185 1.67 -10.47 10.66
CA VAL A 185 0.20 -10.44 10.64
C VAL A 185 -0.25 -8.98 10.79
N PRO A 186 -0.95 -8.39 9.79
CA PRO A 186 -1.44 -7.03 9.88
C PRO A 186 -2.60 -6.93 10.88
N ILE A 187 -2.54 -5.95 11.78
CA ILE A 187 -3.67 -5.47 12.59
C ILE A 187 -4.21 -4.24 11.88
N TYR A 188 -5.33 -4.38 11.20
CA TYR A 188 -5.80 -3.40 10.22
C TYR A 188 -6.94 -2.52 10.74
N PHE A 189 -6.86 -1.23 10.39
CA PHE A 189 -7.95 -0.26 10.53
C PHE A 189 -7.99 0.64 9.29
N GLY A 190 -9.07 0.56 8.51
CA GLY A 190 -9.19 1.30 7.26
C GLY A 190 -10.46 0.95 6.50
N ALA A 191 -10.35 0.50 5.25
CA ALA A 191 -11.49 0.19 4.41
C ALA A 191 -12.43 -0.87 5.04
N PRO A 192 -13.75 -0.61 5.15
CA PRO A 192 -14.72 -1.58 5.68
C PRO A 192 -14.80 -2.88 4.88
N ASN A 193 -14.47 -2.83 3.59
CA ASN A 193 -14.48 -3.95 2.66
C ASN A 193 -13.07 -4.49 2.38
N VAL A 194 -12.13 -4.38 3.34
CA VAL A 194 -10.73 -4.83 3.19
C VAL A 194 -10.60 -6.29 2.74
N LEU A 195 -11.56 -7.16 3.08
CA LEU A 195 -11.57 -8.57 2.70
C LEU A 195 -11.67 -8.79 1.17
N ASP A 196 -12.06 -7.76 0.41
CA ASP A 196 -12.05 -7.78 -1.06
C ASP A 196 -10.63 -7.67 -1.65
N PHE A 197 -9.63 -7.36 -0.83
CA PHE A 197 -8.26 -7.07 -1.27
C PHE A 197 -7.20 -8.03 -0.72
N VAL A 198 -7.54 -8.83 0.29
CA VAL A 198 -6.58 -9.65 1.04
C VAL A 198 -6.89 -11.14 0.91
N PRO A 199 -5.91 -12.02 1.17
CA PRO A 199 -6.18 -13.44 1.31
C PRO A 199 -7.15 -13.71 2.48
N PRO A 200 -7.92 -14.81 2.44
CA PRO A 200 -8.77 -15.18 3.56
C PRO A 200 -7.91 -15.43 4.81
N HIS A 201 -8.42 -15.01 5.97
CA HIS A 201 -7.77 -15.20 7.27
C HIS A 201 -6.31 -14.71 7.34
N SER A 202 -5.97 -13.63 6.62
CA SER A 202 -4.59 -13.11 6.61
C SER A 202 -4.37 -11.87 7.45
N ILE A 203 -5.43 -11.28 8.00
CA ILE A 203 -5.38 -10.02 8.78
C ILE A 203 -6.24 -10.12 10.04
N ILE A 204 -5.89 -9.34 11.04
CA ILE A 204 -6.74 -9.05 12.19
C ILE A 204 -7.47 -7.74 11.87
N ASP A 205 -8.76 -7.82 11.56
CA ASP A 205 -9.59 -6.62 11.40
C ASP A 205 -9.93 -6.04 12.78
N GLY A 206 -9.22 -4.98 13.16
CA GLY A 206 -9.34 -4.35 14.47
C GLY A 206 -10.71 -3.71 14.71
N THR A 207 -11.50 -3.47 13.65
CA THR A 207 -12.84 -2.89 13.75
C THR A 207 -13.90 -3.90 14.23
N LYS A 208 -13.57 -5.20 14.26
CA LYS A 208 -14.49 -6.27 14.68
C LYS A 208 -14.50 -6.53 16.19
N PHE A 209 -13.63 -5.86 16.95
CA PHE A 209 -13.52 -6.02 18.40
C PHE A 209 -14.33 -4.94 19.12
N ARG A 210 -14.90 -5.27 20.28
CA ARG A 210 -15.74 -4.37 21.08
C ARG A 210 -14.93 -3.28 21.76
N SER A 211 -13.65 -3.54 22.06
CA SER A 211 -12.73 -2.56 22.62
C SER A 211 -11.27 -2.83 22.24
N MET A 212 -10.39 -1.85 22.50
CA MET A 212 -8.95 -2.01 22.29
C MET A 212 -8.32 -3.01 23.27
N GLU A 213 -8.89 -3.16 24.46
CA GLU A 213 -8.49 -4.15 25.45
C GLU A 213 -8.81 -5.58 24.98
N GLU A 214 -9.98 -5.79 24.36
CA GLU A 214 -10.34 -7.08 23.76
C GLU A 214 -9.38 -7.42 22.60
N LEU A 215 -9.14 -6.47 21.70
CA LEU A 215 -8.16 -6.64 20.61
C LEU A 215 -6.75 -6.93 21.15
N ALA A 216 -6.30 -6.19 22.17
CA ALA A 216 -4.97 -6.40 22.76
C ALA A 216 -4.87 -7.77 23.45
N SER A 217 -5.94 -8.22 24.10
CA SER A 217 -6.01 -9.55 24.73
C SER A 217 -5.94 -10.65 23.67
N TYR A 218 -6.67 -10.49 22.56
CA TYR A 218 -6.61 -11.38 21.41
C TYR A 218 -5.20 -11.46 20.82
N VAL A 219 -4.56 -10.31 20.59
CA VAL A 219 -3.19 -10.25 20.03
C VAL A 219 -2.17 -10.92 20.95
N LYS A 220 -2.28 -10.75 22.27
CA LYS A 220 -1.41 -11.44 23.25
C LYS A 220 -1.63 -12.96 23.23
N ALA A 221 -2.89 -13.40 23.22
CA ALA A 221 -3.22 -14.82 23.16
C ALA A 221 -2.67 -15.45 21.87
N LEU A 222 -2.90 -14.80 20.73
CA LEU A 222 -2.39 -15.23 19.43
C LEU A 222 -0.86 -15.25 19.38
N ALA A 223 -0.19 -14.26 19.99
CA ALA A 223 1.28 -14.24 20.06
C ALA A 223 1.86 -15.45 20.79
N ASN A 224 1.12 -16.00 21.75
CA ASN A 224 1.52 -17.13 22.59
C ASN A 224 1.03 -18.49 22.09
N ASP A 225 0.28 -18.53 20.99
CA ASP A 225 -0.19 -19.74 20.34
C ASP A 225 0.45 -19.88 18.94
N PRO A 226 1.54 -20.65 18.80
CA PRO A 226 2.21 -20.85 17.53
C PRO A 226 1.33 -21.44 16.43
N VAL A 227 0.35 -22.27 16.80
CA VAL A 227 -0.55 -22.93 15.84
C VAL A 227 -1.54 -21.91 15.31
N ALA A 228 -2.25 -21.22 16.20
CA ALA A 228 -3.20 -20.17 15.79
C ALA A 228 -2.50 -19.03 15.03
N TYR A 229 -1.28 -18.65 15.42
CA TYR A 229 -0.48 -17.66 14.69
C TYR A 229 -0.12 -18.16 13.29
N ALA A 230 0.28 -19.43 13.14
CA ALA A 230 0.65 -20.01 11.84
C ALA A 230 -0.54 -20.07 10.85
N GLU A 231 -1.78 -20.18 11.34
CA GLU A 231 -2.98 -20.16 10.49
C GLU A 231 -3.12 -18.83 9.72
N TYR A 232 -2.70 -17.70 10.29
CA TYR A 232 -2.66 -16.41 9.58
C TYR A 232 -1.68 -16.38 8.38
N HIS A 233 -0.82 -17.38 8.27
CA HIS A 233 0.13 -17.56 7.18
C HIS A 233 -0.25 -18.70 6.23
N ALA A 234 -1.31 -19.47 6.51
CA ALA A 234 -1.71 -20.64 5.72
C ALA A 234 -1.96 -20.30 4.24
N TRP A 235 -2.53 -19.13 3.97
CA TRP A 235 -2.80 -18.63 2.61
C TRP A 235 -1.56 -18.60 1.71
N ARG A 236 -0.36 -18.47 2.26
CA ARG A 236 0.89 -18.41 1.49
C ARG A 236 1.21 -19.72 0.78
N ARG A 237 0.71 -20.85 1.30
CA ARG A 237 0.89 -22.18 0.69
C ARG A 237 0.02 -22.36 -0.56
N CYS A 238 -1.02 -21.55 -0.72
CA CYS A 238 -1.96 -21.63 -1.83
C CYS A 238 -1.56 -20.76 -3.03
N GLY A 239 -0.47 -19.98 -2.91
CA GLY A 239 -0.07 -19.02 -3.94
C GLY A 239 -0.95 -17.76 -4.00
N VAL A 240 -0.78 -16.97 -5.06
CA VAL A 240 -1.51 -15.71 -5.26
C VAL A 240 -2.86 -16.01 -5.94
N LEU A 241 -3.91 -16.19 -5.13
CA LEU A 241 -5.27 -16.54 -5.59
C LEU A 241 -6.35 -15.57 -5.08
N GLY A 242 -7.56 -15.69 -5.64
CA GLY A 242 -8.77 -15.02 -5.17
C GLY A 242 -8.66 -13.49 -5.15
N ASN A 243 -9.19 -12.88 -4.10
CA ASN A 243 -9.21 -11.43 -3.91
C ASN A 243 -7.81 -10.81 -3.92
N TYR A 244 -6.84 -11.49 -3.32
CA TYR A 244 -5.46 -11.03 -3.31
C TYR A 244 -4.82 -11.01 -4.71
N ALA A 245 -5.08 -12.04 -5.52
CA ALA A 245 -4.64 -12.07 -6.91
C ALA A 245 -5.24 -10.94 -7.74
N LYS A 246 -6.54 -10.69 -7.57
CA LYS A 246 -7.23 -9.57 -8.24
C LYS A 246 -6.61 -8.25 -7.82
N ALA A 247 -6.42 -8.02 -6.52
CA ALA A 247 -5.81 -6.80 -6.00
C ALA A 247 -4.40 -6.57 -6.59
N ARG A 248 -3.55 -7.60 -6.64
CA ARG A 248 -2.22 -7.49 -7.26
C ARG A 248 -2.29 -7.27 -8.79
N ALA A 249 -3.21 -7.93 -9.48
CA ALA A 249 -3.43 -7.78 -10.93
C ALA A 249 -3.96 -6.40 -11.33
N THR A 250 -4.56 -5.65 -10.41
CA THR A 250 -5.02 -4.27 -10.61
C THR A 250 -4.13 -3.25 -9.90
N SER A 251 -2.92 -3.63 -9.49
CA SER A 251 -1.99 -2.73 -8.81
C SER A 251 -1.24 -1.78 -9.75
N LEU A 252 -0.46 -0.88 -9.16
CA LEU A 252 0.49 -0.01 -9.86
C LEU A 252 1.47 -0.79 -10.76
N ASP A 253 1.90 -1.99 -10.37
CA ASP A 253 2.87 -2.80 -11.12
C ASP A 253 2.38 -3.16 -12.53
N THR A 254 1.06 -3.31 -12.67
CA THR A 254 0.40 -3.70 -13.93
C THR A 254 -0.30 -2.54 -14.63
N LEU A 255 -0.30 -1.35 -14.00
CA LEU A 255 -1.01 -0.18 -14.49
C LEU A 255 -0.61 0.20 -15.93
N PRO A 256 0.68 0.19 -16.34
CA PRO A 256 1.04 0.60 -17.70
C PRO A 256 0.33 -0.21 -18.80
N CYS A 257 0.17 -1.53 -18.62
CA CYS A 257 -0.49 -2.39 -19.59
C CYS A 257 -2.00 -2.13 -19.64
N ARG A 258 -2.64 -2.01 -18.48
CA ARG A 258 -4.10 -1.80 -18.37
C ARG A 258 -4.50 -0.41 -18.85
N LEU A 259 -3.69 0.60 -18.53
CA LEU A 259 -3.86 1.95 -19.06
C LEU A 259 -3.72 1.96 -20.59
N CYS A 260 -2.73 1.24 -21.12
CA CYS A 260 -2.56 1.16 -22.56
C CYS A 260 -3.80 0.58 -23.26
N GLU A 261 -4.37 -0.48 -22.70
CA GLU A 261 -5.60 -1.08 -23.20
C GLU A 261 -6.76 -0.06 -23.18
N ALA A 262 -6.93 0.69 -22.09
CA ALA A 262 -7.98 1.71 -21.97
C ALA A 262 -7.81 2.85 -22.99
N VAL A 263 -6.58 3.36 -23.17
CA VAL A 263 -6.25 4.38 -24.17
C VAL A 263 -6.55 3.87 -25.59
N SER A 264 -6.17 2.62 -25.89
CA SER A 264 -6.41 2.00 -27.19
C SER A 264 -7.90 1.86 -27.50
N LYS A 265 -8.70 1.42 -26.52
CA LYS A 265 -10.16 1.31 -26.66
C LYS A 265 -10.84 2.66 -26.90
N LYS A 266 -10.28 3.75 -26.38
CA LYS A 266 -10.77 5.12 -26.63
C LYS A 266 -10.31 5.71 -27.96
N GLY A 267 -9.43 5.04 -28.72
CA GLY A 267 -8.93 5.51 -30.01
C GLY A 267 -7.68 6.41 -29.92
N GLY A 268 -7.01 6.44 -28.77
CA GLY A 268 -5.78 7.20 -28.56
C GLY A 268 -5.92 8.69 -28.89
N ARG A 269 -4.89 9.29 -29.50
CA ARG A 269 -4.92 10.71 -29.93
C ARG A 269 -6.00 11.03 -30.97
N ASN A 270 -6.53 10.00 -31.64
CA ASN A 270 -7.59 10.12 -32.64
C ASN A 270 -9.00 10.01 -32.03
N ALA A 271 -9.12 9.89 -30.71
CA ALA A 271 -10.40 9.90 -30.03
C ALA A 271 -11.18 11.19 -30.34
N ARG A 272 -12.49 11.07 -30.56
CA ARG A 272 -13.38 12.23 -30.78
C ARG A 272 -13.33 13.17 -29.57
N THR A 273 -13.25 14.46 -29.84
CA THR A 273 -13.41 15.50 -28.82
C THR A 273 -14.90 15.64 -28.52
N GLU A 274 -15.29 15.44 -27.26
CA GLU A 274 -16.63 15.77 -26.74
C GLU A 274 -16.71 17.23 -26.33
#